data_AF-A0A7Y1YR44-F1
#
_entry.id   AF-A0A7Y1YR44-F1
#
_cell.length_a   1.000
_cell.length_b   1.000
_cell.length_c   1.000
_cell.angle_alpha   90.00
_cell.angle_beta   90.00
_cell.angle_gamma   90.00
#
_symmetry.space_group_name_H-M   'P 1'
#
loop_
_entity.id
_entity.type
_entity.pdbx_description
1 polymer ?
#
loop_
_entity_poly.entity_id
_entity_poly.type
_entity_poly.pdbx_seq_one_letter_code
_entity_poly.pdbx_strand_id
1 'polypeptide(L)' 'RILNLTDGSENPVGEWNHMHIECLGDQIKVWVNGDFVNHGFDCTAQQGQIALQAEGAEVEFRRVELKPIKELSE' A
#
# COMPACT_ATOMS: atom_id res chain seq x y z
N ARG A 1 -6.55 -16.15 0.59
CA ARG A 1 -6.87 -14.78 0.11
C ARG A 1 -6.79 -13.88 1.34
N ILE A 2 -5.97 -12.83 1.30
CA ILE A 2 -5.79 -11.92 2.44
C ILE A 2 -7.11 -11.16 2.65
N LEU A 3 -7.50 -10.96 3.91
CA LEU A 3 -8.74 -10.29 4.29
C LEU A 3 -8.69 -8.81 3.88
N ASN A 4 -9.76 -8.31 3.27
CA ASN A 4 -9.97 -6.87 3.15
C ASN A 4 -10.57 -6.36 4.46
N LEU A 5 -9.98 -5.34 5.07
CA LEU A 5 -10.35 -4.88 6.41
C LEU A 5 -11.47 -3.83 6.40
N THR A 6 -11.64 -3.10 5.29
CA THR A 6 -12.59 -1.98 5.18
C THR A 6 -13.28 -1.93 3.81
N ASP A 7 -14.46 -1.33 3.77
CA ASP A 7 -15.17 -0.96 2.55
C ASP A 7 -15.18 0.57 2.39
N GLY A 8 -15.10 1.06 1.15
CA GLY A 8 -15.28 2.50 0.86
C GLY A 8 -14.08 3.41 1.18
N SER A 9 -12.89 2.84 1.37
CA SER A 9 -11.68 3.63 1.67
C SER A 9 -11.14 4.42 0.47
N GLU A 10 -11.65 4.19 -0.74
CA GLU A 10 -11.24 4.86 -1.97
C GLU A 10 -12.16 6.03 -2.34
N ASN A 11 -11.57 7.12 -2.82
CA ASN A 11 -12.29 8.22 -3.45
C ASN A 11 -12.80 7.81 -4.85
N PRO A 12 -13.79 8.53 -5.40
CA PRO A 12 -14.30 8.27 -6.75
C PRO A 12 -13.23 8.36 -7.85
N VAL A 13 -13.51 7.74 -9.00
CA VAL A 13 -12.65 7.79 -10.19
C VAL A 13 -12.37 9.23 -10.60
N GLY A 14 -11.10 9.55 -10.84
CA GLY A 14 -10.62 10.89 -11.19
C GLY A 14 -10.17 11.73 -10.00
N GLU A 15 -10.44 11.29 -8.77
CA GLU A 15 -9.91 11.91 -7.55
C GLU A 15 -8.64 11.21 -7.06
N TRP A 16 -7.82 11.95 -6.32
CA TRP A 16 -6.58 11.42 -5.77
C TRP A 16 -6.85 10.55 -4.55
N ASN A 17 -6.28 9.35 -4.53
CA ASN A 17 -6.13 8.55 -3.32
C ASN A 17 -4.73 8.71 -2.73
N HIS A 18 -4.62 8.66 -1.42
CA HIS A 18 -3.34 8.66 -0.71
C HIS A 18 -3.01 7.26 -0.19
N MET A 19 -1.93 6.68 -0.69
CA MET A 19 -1.42 5.38 -0.25
C MET A 19 -0.31 5.62 0.79
N HIS A 20 -0.41 4.94 1.93
CA HIS A 20 0.72 4.75 2.85
C HIS A 20 1.00 3.26 2.95
N ILE A 21 2.25 2.85 2.77
CA ILE A 21 2.64 1.44 2.75
C ILE A 21 3.89 1.29 3.58
N GLU A 22 3.84 0.38 4.55
CA GLU A 22 4.99 0.03 5.37
C GLU A 22 5.39 -1.40 5.10
N CYS A 23 6.65 -1.59 4.71
CA CYS A 23 7.26 -2.90 4.51
C CYS A 23 8.42 -3.03 5.49
N LEU A 24 8.34 -4.00 6.41
CA LEU A 24 9.41 -4.27 7.37
C LEU A 24 9.51 -5.76 7.67
N GLY A 25 10.69 -6.34 7.39
CA GLY A 25 10.91 -7.78 7.55
C GLY A 25 10.00 -8.59 6.62
N ASP A 26 9.20 -9.46 7.21
CA ASP A 26 8.23 -10.34 6.56
C ASP A 26 6.79 -9.79 6.58
N GLN A 27 6.62 -8.51 6.91
CA GLN A 27 5.32 -7.86 7.07
C GLN A 27 5.13 -6.66 6.13
N ILE A 28 3.88 -6.49 5.71
CA ILE A 28 3.42 -5.38 4.88
C ILE A 28 2.09 -4.87 5.44
N LYS A 29 2.04 -3.58 5.79
CA LYS A 29 0.82 -2.87 6.17
C LYS A 29 0.46 -1.84 5.10
N VAL A 30 -0.81 -1.76 4.74
CA VAL A 30 -1.31 -0.87 3.68
C VAL A 30 -2.46 -0.04 4.20
N TRP A 31 -2.39 1.26 3.92
CA TRP A 31 -3.46 2.21 4.18
C TRP A 31 -3.86 2.96 2.91
N VAL A 32 -5.16 3.21 2.76
CA VAL A 32 -5.74 4.04 1.71
C VAL A 32 -6.51 5.16 2.38
N ASN A 33 -6.16 6.41 2.07
CA ASN A 33 -6.78 7.60 2.66
C ASN A 33 -6.82 7.62 4.20
N GLY A 34 -5.86 6.95 4.85
CA GLY A 34 -5.76 6.83 6.31
C GLY A 34 -6.41 5.57 6.89
N ASP A 35 -7.25 4.88 6.12
CA ASP A 35 -7.88 3.63 6.56
C ASP A 35 -6.92 2.46 6.41
N PHE A 36 -6.83 1.62 7.45
CA PHE A 36 -6.03 0.40 7.40
C PHE A 36 -6.76 -0.70 6.63
N VAL A 37 -6.34 -0.94 5.39
CA VAL A 37 -7.04 -1.84 4.45
C VAL A 37 -6.47 -3.25 4.42
N ASN A 38 -5.18 -3.42 4.74
CA ASN A 38 -4.51 -4.71 4.57
C ASN A 38 -3.30 -4.91 5.49
N HIS A 39 -3.18 -6.15 6.00
CA HIS A 39 -1.99 -6.64 6.71
C HIS A 39 -1.55 -7.99 6.12
N GLY A 40 -0.40 -8.01 5.47
CA GLY A 40 0.33 -9.22 5.11
C GLY A 40 1.42 -9.52 6.14
N PHE A 41 1.56 -10.78 6.52
CA PHE A 41 2.61 -11.27 7.42
C PHE A 41 3.05 -12.67 6.99
N ASP A 42 4.14 -13.19 7.57
CA ASP A 42 4.79 -14.45 7.18
C ASP A 42 5.19 -14.47 5.68
N CYS A 43 5.62 -13.32 5.14
CA CYS A 43 6.04 -13.23 3.75
C CYS A 43 7.37 -13.98 3.53
N THR A 44 7.43 -14.82 2.49
CA THR A 44 8.67 -15.52 2.12
C THR A 44 9.70 -14.62 1.45
N ALA A 45 9.26 -13.49 0.87
CA ALA A 45 10.12 -12.47 0.28
C ALA A 45 10.21 -11.25 1.21
N GLN A 46 11.45 -10.84 1.53
CA GLN A 46 11.73 -9.72 2.46
C GLN A 46 12.44 -8.54 1.77
N GLN A 47 12.78 -8.67 0.48
CA GLN A 47 13.42 -7.63 -0.31
C GLN A 47 13.08 -7.77 -1.79
N GLY A 48 13.08 -6.66 -2.53
CA GLY A 48 12.75 -6.65 -3.95
C GLY A 48 12.80 -5.24 -4.55
N GLN A 49 12.38 -5.15 -5.81
CA GLN A 49 12.20 -3.86 -6.48
C GLN A 49 10.79 -3.33 -6.23
N ILE A 50 10.65 -2.02 -6.17
CA ILE A 50 9.35 -1.35 -6.13
C ILE A 50 9.00 -0.93 -7.55
N ALA A 51 7.76 -1.21 -7.95
CA ALA A 51 7.24 -0.87 -9.27
C ALA A 51 5.88 -0.18 -9.14
N LEU A 52 5.60 0.75 -10.05
CA LEU A 52 4.27 1.30 -10.27
C LEU A 52 3.68 0.59 -11.48
N GLN A 53 2.48 0.05 -11.34
CA GLN A 53 1.81 -0.72 -12.39
C GLN A 53 0.47 -0.10 -12.76
N ALA A 54 0.15 -0.15 -14.05
CA ALA A 54 -1.15 0.15 -14.61
C ALA A 54 -1.62 -1.08 -15.40
N GLU A 55 -2.90 -1.46 -15.30
CA GLU A 55 -3.47 -2.55 -16.09
C GLU A 55 -4.77 -2.08 -16.78
N GLY A 56 -4.75 -1.98 -18.11
CA GLY A 56 -5.95 -1.77 -18.92
C GLY A 56 -6.59 -0.37 -18.90
N ALA A 57 -6.17 0.52 -17.99
CA ALA A 57 -6.65 1.89 -17.90
C ALA A 57 -5.51 2.87 -17.59
N GLU A 58 -5.74 4.15 -17.92
CA GLU A 58 -4.82 5.23 -17.57
C GLU A 58 -4.81 5.45 -16.06
N VAL A 59 -3.62 5.69 -15.51
CA VAL A 59 -3.40 5.97 -14.08
C VAL A 59 -2.33 7.03 -13.95
N GLU A 60 -2.52 7.94 -12.99
CA GLU A 60 -1.55 8.96 -12.64
C GLU A 60 -0.98 8.71 -11.25
N PHE A 61 0.33 8.89 -11.11
CA PHE A 61 1.02 8.83 -9.82
C PHE A 61 1.72 10.15 -9.55
N ARG A 62 1.70 10.60 -8.30
CA ARG A 62 2.48 11.77 -7.85
C ARG A 62 2.98 11.56 -6.43
N ARG A 63 4.07 12.25 -6.07
CA ARG A 63 4.69 12.20 -4.73
C ARG A 63 5.01 10.77 -4.28
N VAL A 64 5.66 10.02 -5.16
CA VAL A 64 6.13 8.66 -4.85
C VAL A 64 7.43 8.78 -4.07
N GLU A 65 7.33 8.67 -2.76
CA GLU A 65 8.42 8.89 -1.81
C GLU A 65 8.75 7.59 -1.07
N LEU A 66 10.03 7.32 -0.89
CA LEU A 66 10.53 6.15 -0.18
C LEU A 66 11.38 6.61 1.00
N LYS A 67 11.05 6.12 2.20
CA LYS A 67 11.79 6.41 3.43
C LYS A 67 12.11 5.11 4.16
N PRO A 68 13.37 4.87 4.54
CA PRO A 68 13.71 3.74 5.41
C PRO A 68 12.99 3.83 6.75
N ILE A 69 12.47 2.70 7.24
CA ILE A 69 11.83 2.57 8.55
C ILE A 69 12.57 1.53 9.40
N LYS A 70 12.40 1.61 10.72
CA LYS A 70 12.98 0.66 11.70
C LYS A 70 11.94 -0.10 12.51
N GLU A 71 10.70 0.39 12.50
CA GLU A 71 9.54 -0.16 13.19
C GLU A 71 8.31 0.07 12.33
N LEU A 72 7.29 -0.79 12.50
CA LEU A 72 5.97 -0.58 11.92
C LEU A 72 5.18 0.38 12.82
N SER A 73 4.36 1.23 12.21
CA SER A 73 3.37 2.01 12.95
C SER A 73 2.37 1.08 13.63
N GLU A 74 1.88 1.48 14.82
CA GLU A 74 0.86 0.74 15.57
C GLU A 74 -0.45 0.62 14.78
#